data_AF-A0A7M4G0X0-F1
#
_entry.id   AF-A0A7M4G0X0-F1
#
_cell.length_a   1.000
_cell.length_b   1.000
_cell.length_c   1.000
_cell.angle_alpha   90.00
_cell.angle_beta   90.00
_cell.angle_gamma   90.00
#
_symmetry.space_group_name_H-M   'P 1'
#
loop_
_entity.id
_entity.type
_entity.pdbx_description
1 polymer ?
#
loop_
_entity_poly.entity_id
_entity_poly.type
_entity_poly.pdbx_seq_one_letter_code
_entity_poly.pdbx_strand_id
1 'polypeptide(L)'
;MFSALPETVSISIFFCFNLSREKNEKAKKKMVGILELFYYADWLDIILMIVGLIAAIANGSGLPLMIIVFGEMTNKFSLIHLNFSPRVQYISGIFYCLNCRFAYYYVAIGSAVLILSTIQVWTFLTSATRQTARIRQKFFFAVLHQEMAWFDTTQIGTLNTRLTDCDFF
;
A
#
# COMPACT_ATOMS: atom_id res chain seq x y z
N MET A 1 8.63 41.83 27.88
CA MET A 1 9.50 41.39 29.01
C MET A 1 10.65 40.57 28.45
N PHE A 2 11.52 41.18 27.64
CA PHE A 2 12.71 40.54 27.06
C PHE A 2 13.70 41.65 26.67
N SER A 3 14.19 42.40 27.65
CA SER A 3 15.01 43.60 27.43
C SER A 3 16.24 43.65 28.34
N ALA A 4 16.89 42.50 28.56
CA ALA A 4 18.13 42.43 29.35
C ALA A 4 18.96 41.15 29.13
N LEU A 5 19.29 40.79 27.88
CA LEU A 5 20.35 39.79 27.63
C LEU A 5 21.49 40.43 26.83
N PRO A 6 22.76 40.19 27.23
CA PRO A 6 23.94 40.86 26.66
C PRO A 6 24.06 40.57 25.15
N GLU A 7 24.58 41.53 24.38
CA GLU A 7 24.64 41.45 22.90
C GLU A 7 25.33 40.17 22.37
N THR A 8 26.23 39.57 23.16
CA THR A 8 26.87 38.29 22.88
C THR A 8 25.92 37.09 22.86
N VAL A 9 24.86 37.11 23.68
CA VAL A 9 23.85 36.04 23.74
C VAL A 9 22.85 36.16 22.59
N SER A 10 22.51 37.39 22.17
CA SER A 10 21.71 37.60 20.95
C SER A 10 22.44 37.14 19.70
N ILE A 11 23.76 37.37 19.59
CA ILE A 11 24.57 36.87 18.48
C ILE A 11 24.68 35.34 18.51
N SER A 12 24.90 34.74 19.69
CA SER A 12 24.98 33.28 19.83
C SER A 12 23.64 32.58 19.56
N ILE A 13 22.52 33.17 20.00
CA ILE A 13 21.16 32.69 19.68
C ILE A 13 20.84 32.90 18.19
N PHE A 14 21.20 34.04 17.61
CA PHE A 14 20.99 34.33 16.18
C PHE A 14 21.87 33.45 15.27
N PHE A 15 23.08 33.12 15.72
CA PHE A 15 24.00 32.18 15.05
C PHE A 15 23.54 30.73 15.21
N CYS A 16 23.08 30.32 16.40
CA CYS A 16 22.46 29.02 16.66
C CYS A 16 21.13 28.86 15.88
N PHE A 17 20.33 29.93 15.76
CA PHE A 17 19.11 29.99 14.96
C PHE A 17 19.41 29.90 13.46
N ASN A 18 20.48 30.56 12.96
CA ASN A 18 20.93 30.41 11.58
C ASN A 18 21.50 29.01 11.27
N LEU A 19 22.28 28.42 12.18
CA LEU A 19 22.76 27.03 12.08
C LEU A 19 21.62 26.01 12.08
N SER A 20 20.58 26.26 12.88
CA SER A 20 19.35 25.45 12.87
C SER A 20 18.56 25.63 11.57
N ARG A 21 18.58 26.83 10.97
CA ARG A 21 17.96 27.09 9.66
C ARG A 21 18.71 26.39 8.52
N GLU A 22 20.05 26.35 8.55
CA GLU A 22 20.86 25.64 7.56
C GLU A 22 20.72 24.11 7.68
N LYS A 23 20.61 23.57 8.90
CA LYS A 23 20.25 22.16 9.15
C LYS A 23 18.83 21.83 8.67
N ASN A 24 17.88 22.75 8.82
CA ASN A 24 16.50 22.57 8.36
C ASN A 24 16.34 22.72 6.83
N GLU A 25 17.17 23.52 6.16
CA GLU A 25 17.19 23.59 4.69
C GLU A 25 17.75 22.32 4.04
N LYS A 26 18.77 21.70 4.64
CA LYS A 26 19.27 20.37 4.23
C LYS A 26 18.25 19.25 4.49
N ALA A 27 17.19 19.53 5.25
CA ALA A 27 16.12 18.58 5.60
C ALA A 27 14.84 18.72 4.75
N LYS A 28 14.81 19.57 3.71
CA LYS A 28 13.78 19.45 2.67
C LYS A 28 14.13 18.24 1.80
N LYS A 29 13.68 17.05 2.23
CA LYS A 29 13.71 15.81 1.44
C LYS A 29 13.06 16.12 0.09
N LYS A 30 13.86 16.42 -0.95
CA LYS A 30 13.34 16.63 -2.30
C LYS A 30 12.62 15.34 -2.68
N MET A 31 11.30 15.40 -2.77
CA MET A 31 10.49 14.30 -3.23
C MET A 31 10.83 14.09 -4.70
N VAL A 32 11.43 12.94 -5.00
CA VAL A 32 11.63 12.48 -6.37
C VAL A 32 10.24 12.20 -6.94
N GLY A 33 10.01 12.57 -8.20
CA GLY A 33 8.72 12.32 -8.84
C GLY A 33 8.42 10.82 -8.85
N ILE A 34 7.17 10.41 -8.60
CA ILE A 34 6.76 9.01 -8.67
C ILE A 34 7.15 8.39 -10.03
N LEU A 35 7.10 9.19 -11.10
CA LEU A 35 7.45 8.77 -12.45
C LEU A 35 8.96 8.62 -12.66
N GLU A 36 9.80 9.41 -11.98
CA GLU A 36 11.26 9.25 -12.01
C GLU A 36 11.70 7.97 -11.28
N LEU A 37 10.95 7.55 -10.25
CA LEU A 37 11.18 6.29 -9.55
C LEU A 37 10.86 5.08 -10.44
N PHE A 38 9.76 5.15 -11.21
CA PHE A 38 9.35 4.08 -12.13
C PHE A 38 10.12 4.04 -13.45
N TYR A 39 10.91 5.07 -13.78
CA TYR A 39 11.74 5.09 -14.99
C TYR A 39 12.78 3.95 -15.04
N TYR A 40 13.13 3.36 -13.88
CA TYR A 40 14.05 2.22 -13.81
C TYR A 40 13.36 0.84 -13.75
N ALA A 41 12.04 0.79 -13.92
CA ALA A 41 11.29 -0.47 -13.97
C ALA A 41 11.43 -1.14 -15.35
N ASP A 42 11.78 -2.43 -15.36
CA ASP A 42 11.78 -3.20 -16.60
C ASP A 42 10.35 -3.40 -17.11
N TRP A 43 10.23 -3.75 -18.40
CA TRP A 43 8.94 -4.07 -19.02
C TRP A 43 8.19 -5.20 -18.29
N LEU A 44 8.92 -6.16 -17.71
CA LEU A 44 8.30 -7.22 -16.89
C LEU A 44 7.69 -6.67 -15.60
N ASP A 45 8.38 -5.76 -14.91
CA ASP A 45 7.90 -5.17 -13.66
C ASP A 45 6.67 -4.28 -13.91
N ILE A 46 6.62 -3.59 -15.07
CA ILE A 46 5.47 -2.82 -15.53
C ILE A 46 4.26 -3.73 -15.81
N ILE A 47 4.45 -4.85 -16.50
CA ILE A 47 3.37 -5.81 -16.77
C ILE A 47 2.82 -6.38 -15.46
N LEU A 48 3.71 -6.78 -14.53
CA LEU A 48 3.34 -7.25 -13.20
C LEU A 48 2.50 -6.20 -12.46
N MET A 49 2.91 -4.93 -12.45
CA MET A 49 2.14 -3.86 -11.81
C MET A 49 0.75 -3.66 -12.42
N ILE A 50 0.62 -3.69 -13.75
CA ILE A 50 -0.68 -3.54 -14.43
C ILE A 50 -1.62 -4.68 -14.06
N VAL A 51 -1.12 -5.92 -14.09
CA VAL A 51 -1.91 -7.11 -13.69
C VAL A 51 -2.34 -7.01 -12.23
N GLY A 52 -1.45 -6.58 -11.34
CA GLY A 52 -1.76 -6.33 -9.93
C GLY A 52 -2.84 -5.26 -9.74
N LEU A 53 -2.82 -4.19 -10.55
CA LEU A 53 -3.80 -3.10 -10.51
C LEU A 53 -5.20 -3.57 -10.94
N ILE A 54 -5.28 -4.37 -12.01
CA ILE A 54 -6.54 -4.95 -12.48
C ILE A 54 -7.12 -5.90 -11.40
N ALA A 55 -6.27 -6.75 -10.81
CA ALA A 55 -6.66 -7.62 -9.71
C ALA A 55 -7.13 -6.82 -8.47
N ALA A 56 -6.49 -5.68 -8.17
CA ALA A 56 -6.88 -4.80 -7.08
C ALA A 56 -8.28 -4.19 -7.27
N ILE A 57 -8.58 -3.74 -8.48
CA ILE A 57 -9.92 -3.21 -8.82
C ILE A 57 -10.97 -4.30 -8.65
N ALA A 58 -10.69 -5.50 -9.15
CA ALA A 58 -11.59 -6.64 -9.02
C ALA A 58 -11.81 -7.06 -7.56
N ASN A 59 -10.76 -7.14 -6.73
CA ASN A 59 -10.89 -7.41 -5.30
C ASN A 59 -11.67 -6.32 -4.56
N GLY A 60 -11.45 -5.05 -4.91
CA GLY A 60 -12.21 -3.93 -4.33
C GLY A 60 -13.71 -4.01 -4.59
N SER A 61 -14.11 -4.57 -5.73
CA SER A 61 -15.52 -4.82 -6.06
C SER A 61 -16.16 -6.01 -5.31
N GLY A 62 -15.36 -6.81 -4.58
CA GLY A 62 -15.85 -7.99 -3.87
C GLY A 62 -16.89 -7.65 -2.78
N LEU A 63 -16.67 -6.56 -2.03
CA LEU A 63 -17.58 -6.11 -0.97
C LEU A 63 -18.97 -5.70 -1.50
N PRO A 64 -19.12 -4.81 -2.50
CA PRO A 64 -20.42 -4.45 -3.04
C PRO A 64 -21.13 -5.64 -3.72
N LEU A 65 -20.37 -6.53 -4.36
CA LEU A 65 -20.93 -7.71 -5.01
C LEU A 65 -21.57 -8.67 -3.99
N MET A 66 -20.96 -8.87 -2.83
CA MET A 66 -21.56 -9.64 -1.73
C MET A 66 -22.84 -9.01 -1.19
N ILE A 67 -22.91 -7.67 -1.14
CA ILE A 67 -24.09 -6.93 -0.65
C ILE A 67 -25.28 -7.12 -1.62
N ILE A 68 -25.06 -7.11 -2.93
CA ILE A 68 -26.13 -7.29 -3.92
C ILE A 68 -26.75 -8.70 -3.79
N VAL A 69 -25.93 -9.75 -3.69
CA VAL A 69 -26.40 -11.13 -3.53
C VAL A 69 -27.21 -11.29 -2.24
N PHE A 70 -26.76 -10.65 -1.15
CA PHE A 70 -27.48 -10.66 0.12
C PHE A 70 -28.85 -9.97 0.02
N GLY A 71 -28.94 -8.88 -0.74
CA GLY A 71 -30.19 -8.18 -1.03
C GLY A 71 -31.19 -9.05 -1.78
N GLU A 72 -30.74 -9.77 -2.81
CA GLU A 72 -31.60 -10.68 -3.58
C GLU A 72 -32.13 -11.85 -2.73
N MET A 73 -31.27 -12.43 -1.90
CA MET A 73 -31.64 -13.49 -0.96
C MET A 73 -32.74 -13.01 0.01
N THR A 74 -32.55 -11.82 0.60
CA THR A 74 -33.51 -11.21 1.52
C THR A 74 -34.85 -10.91 0.84
N ASN A 75 -34.83 -10.42 -0.40
CA ASN A 75 -36.04 -10.16 -1.17
C ASN A 75 -36.85 -11.45 -1.42
N LYS A 76 -36.18 -12.57 -1.73
CA LYS A 76 -36.84 -13.87 -1.90
C LYS A 76 -37.47 -14.39 -0.60
N PHE A 77 -36.78 -14.23 0.54
CA PHE A 77 -37.35 -14.59 1.84
C PHE A 77 -38.57 -13.76 2.22
N SER A 78 -38.55 -12.45 1.97
CA SER A 78 -39.69 -11.56 2.22
C SER A 78 -40.92 -11.96 1.39
N LEU A 79 -40.73 -12.26 0.10
CA LEU A 79 -41.82 -12.68 -0.79
C LEU A 79 -42.45 -14.02 -0.37
N ILE A 80 -41.66 -14.95 0.18
CA ILE A 80 -42.15 -16.21 0.72
C ILE A 80 -42.98 -15.98 1.98
N HIS A 81 -42.57 -15.05 2.85
CA HIS A 81 -43.30 -14.72 4.08
C HIS A 81 -44.67 -14.10 3.81
N LEU A 82 -44.79 -13.24 2.79
CA LEU A 82 -46.04 -12.55 2.45
C LEU A 82 -47.10 -13.46 1.79
N ASN A 83 -46.72 -14.61 1.25
CA ASN A 83 -47.62 -15.56 0.56
C ASN A 83 -47.93 -16.82 1.40
N PHE A 84 -48.03 -16.68 2.73
CA PHE A 84 -48.32 -17.78 3.67
C PHE A 84 -49.76 -18.33 3.51
N SER A 85 -49.99 -19.05 2.40
CA SER A 85 -51.13 -19.96 2.21
C SER A 85 -50.69 -21.38 2.61
N PRO A 86 -51.55 -22.23 3.20
CA PRO A 86 -51.17 -23.52 3.79
C PRO A 86 -50.91 -24.59 2.71
N ARG A 87 -49.89 -24.39 1.88
CA ARG A 87 -49.33 -25.34 0.91
C ARG A 87 -47.85 -25.58 1.24
N VAL A 88 -47.61 -25.93 2.50
CA VAL A 88 -46.29 -25.93 3.15
C VAL A 88 -45.34 -27.02 2.62
N GLN A 89 -45.85 -28.02 1.89
CA GLN A 89 -45.07 -29.22 1.54
C GLN A 89 -44.36 -29.17 0.16
N TYR A 90 -44.82 -28.33 -0.77
CA TYR A 90 -44.18 -28.15 -2.10
C TYR A 90 -43.18 -26.98 -2.13
N ILE A 91 -43.36 -26.02 -1.21
CA ILE A 91 -42.52 -24.83 -1.11
C ILE A 91 -41.16 -25.17 -0.46
N SER A 92 -41.14 -26.14 0.46
CA SER A 92 -39.91 -26.56 1.15
C SER A 92 -38.85 -27.08 0.18
N GLY A 93 -39.19 -27.94 -0.79
CA GLY A 93 -38.26 -28.43 -1.81
C GLY A 93 -37.64 -27.33 -2.68
N ILE A 94 -38.46 -26.37 -3.12
CA ILE A 94 -38.00 -25.19 -3.87
C ILE A 94 -37.14 -24.27 -3.02
N PHE A 95 -37.47 -24.10 -1.74
CA PHE A 95 -36.69 -23.34 -0.78
C PHE A 95 -35.29 -23.93 -0.57
N TYR A 96 -35.17 -25.24 -0.33
CA TYR A 96 -33.86 -25.90 -0.19
C TYR A 96 -33.02 -25.76 -1.46
N CYS A 97 -33.61 -25.91 -2.65
CA CYS A 97 -32.92 -25.72 -3.93
C CYS A 97 -32.44 -24.27 -4.14
N LEU A 98 -33.26 -23.28 -3.79
CA LEU A 98 -32.93 -21.86 -3.92
C LEU A 98 -31.77 -21.49 -2.97
N ASN A 99 -31.80 -21.95 -1.72
CA ASN A 99 -30.73 -21.76 -0.76
C ASN A 99 -29.41 -22.44 -1.20
N CYS A 100 -29.48 -23.65 -1.76
CA CYS A 100 -28.30 -24.31 -2.34
C CYS A 100 -27.70 -23.51 -3.50
N ARG A 101 -28.54 -22.90 -4.35
CA ARG A 101 -28.07 -22.06 -5.46
C ARG A 101 -27.34 -20.81 -4.95
N PHE A 102 -27.89 -20.11 -3.96
CA PHE A 102 -27.24 -18.94 -3.34
C PHE A 102 -25.95 -19.30 -2.61
N ALA A 103 -25.95 -20.41 -1.86
CA ALA A 103 -24.76 -20.90 -1.18
C ALA A 103 -23.61 -21.17 -2.16
N TYR A 104 -23.90 -21.77 -3.32
CA TYR A 104 -22.90 -21.98 -4.37
C TYR A 104 -22.32 -20.66 -4.90
N TYR A 105 -23.15 -19.64 -5.12
CA TYR A 105 -22.68 -18.32 -5.55
C TYR A 105 -21.76 -17.66 -4.51
N TYR A 106 -22.09 -17.73 -3.23
CA TYR A 106 -21.23 -17.20 -2.15
C TYR A 106 -19.85 -17.88 -2.10
N VAL A 107 -19.82 -19.21 -2.21
CA VAL A 107 -18.56 -19.98 -2.23
C VAL A 107 -17.75 -19.67 -3.50
N ALA A 108 -18.40 -19.53 -4.66
CA ALA A 108 -17.73 -19.18 -5.91
C ALA A 108 -17.11 -17.77 -5.86
N ILE A 109 -17.84 -16.77 -5.37
CA ILE A 109 -17.33 -15.40 -5.22
C ILE A 109 -16.21 -15.36 -4.17
N GLY A 110 -16.39 -16.01 -3.02
CA GLY A 110 -15.40 -16.04 -1.95
C GLY A 110 -14.08 -16.67 -2.38
N SER A 111 -14.13 -17.81 -3.08
CA SER A 111 -12.95 -18.46 -3.64
C SER A 111 -12.26 -17.62 -4.72
N ALA A 112 -13.03 -16.95 -5.59
CA ALA A 112 -12.47 -16.05 -6.59
C ALA A 112 -11.72 -14.87 -5.94
N VAL A 113 -12.33 -14.18 -4.97
CA VAL A 113 -11.70 -13.04 -4.27
C VAL A 113 -10.44 -13.48 -3.51
N LEU A 114 -10.43 -14.67 -2.91
CA LEU A 114 -9.25 -15.20 -2.22
C LEU A 114 -8.08 -15.39 -3.20
N ILE A 115 -8.35 -16.00 -4.36
CA ILE A 115 -7.33 -16.22 -5.41
C ILE A 115 -6.83 -14.87 -5.96
N LEU A 116 -7.74 -13.97 -6.31
CA LEU A 116 -7.38 -12.65 -6.85
C LEU A 116 -6.56 -11.85 -5.83
N SER A 117 -6.92 -11.87 -4.54
CA SER A 117 -6.21 -11.16 -3.48
C SER A 117 -4.80 -11.71 -3.28
N THR A 118 -4.65 -13.04 -3.30
CA THR A 118 -3.35 -13.68 -3.19
C THR A 118 -2.45 -13.29 -4.36
N ILE A 119 -2.96 -13.39 -5.59
CA ILE A 119 -2.20 -13.02 -6.81
C ILE A 119 -1.82 -11.54 -6.80
N GLN A 120 -2.73 -10.67 -6.38
CA GLN A 120 -2.48 -9.23 -6.27
C GLN A 120 -1.28 -8.96 -5.34
N VAL A 121 -1.31 -9.48 -4.11
CA VAL A 121 -0.26 -9.22 -3.11
C VAL A 121 1.08 -9.81 -3.55
N TRP A 122 1.08 -11.04 -4.06
CA TRP A 122 2.28 -11.70 -4.58
C TRP A 122 2.94 -10.90 -5.71
N THR A 123 2.13 -10.36 -6.61
CA THR A 123 2.61 -9.60 -7.76
C THR A 123 3.23 -8.27 -7.34
N PHE A 124 2.57 -7.54 -6.43
CA PHE A 124 3.12 -6.28 -5.90
C PHE A 124 4.41 -6.50 -5.09
N LEU A 125 4.45 -7.54 -4.25
CA LEU A 125 5.64 -7.84 -3.45
C LEU A 125 6.84 -8.24 -4.31
N THR A 126 6.60 -9.05 -5.35
CA THR A 126 7.67 -9.45 -6.29
C THR A 126 8.19 -8.25 -7.09
N SER A 127 7.32 -7.33 -7.52
CA SER A 127 7.74 -6.10 -8.19
C SER A 127 8.53 -5.17 -7.25
N ALA A 128 8.05 -4.98 -6.02
CA ALA A 128 8.71 -4.15 -5.02
C ALA A 128 10.11 -4.66 -4.65
N THR A 129 10.26 -5.96 -4.38
CA THR A 129 11.55 -6.58 -4.04
C THR A 129 12.59 -6.43 -5.15
N ARG A 130 12.19 -6.61 -6.42
CA ARG A 130 13.06 -6.39 -7.59
C ARG A 130 13.51 -4.93 -7.71
N GLN A 131 12.59 -3.98 -7.51
CA GLN A 131 12.89 -2.54 -7.56
C GLN A 131 13.84 -2.13 -6.42
N THR A 132 13.58 -2.56 -5.19
CA THR A 132 14.43 -2.29 -4.02
C THR A 132 15.84 -2.85 -4.21
N ALA A 133 15.98 -4.09 -4.70
CA ALA A 133 17.29 -4.69 -4.96
C ALA A 133 18.13 -3.89 -5.97
N ARG A 134 17.50 -3.39 -7.04
CA ARG A 134 18.16 -2.56 -8.06
C ARG A 134 18.59 -1.20 -7.53
N ILE A 135 17.71 -0.52 -6.80
CA ILE A 135 18.02 0.78 -6.18
C ILE A 135 19.19 0.61 -5.23
N ARG A 136 19.19 -0.47 -4.43
CA ARG A 136 20.28 -0.78 -3.50
C ARG A 136 21.61 -0.97 -4.21
N GLN A 137 21.65 -1.74 -5.31
CA GLN A 137 22.88 -1.92 -6.09
C GLN A 137 23.44 -0.60 -6.64
N LYS A 138 22.57 0.26 -7.19
CA LYS A 138 22.99 1.59 -7.67
C LYS A 138 23.45 2.51 -6.55
N PHE A 139 22.76 2.47 -5.41
CA PHE A 139 23.11 3.27 -4.24
C PHE A 139 24.50 2.87 -3.73
N PHE A 140 24.77 1.58 -3.56
CA PHE A 140 26.11 1.09 -3.17
C PHE A 140 27.19 1.49 -4.19
N PHE A 141 26.92 1.35 -5.49
CA PHE A 141 27.86 1.73 -6.53
C PHE A 141 28.20 3.23 -6.49
N ALA A 142 27.20 4.09 -6.28
CA ALA A 142 27.38 5.53 -6.16
C ALA A 142 28.16 5.92 -4.89
N VAL A 143 27.86 5.28 -3.75
CA VAL A 143 28.57 5.53 -2.49
C VAL A 143 30.05 5.16 -2.59
N LEU A 144 30.38 4.05 -3.26
CA LEU A 144 31.78 3.62 -3.43
C LEU A 144 32.61 4.57 -4.33
N HIS A 145 31.96 5.37 -5.19
CA HIS A 145 32.62 6.35 -6.06
C HIS A 145 32.72 7.75 -5.43
N GLN A 146 32.30 7.92 -4.18
CA GLN A 146 32.32 9.21 -3.51
C GLN A 146 33.74 9.56 -3.02
N GLU A 147 34.12 10.84 -3.06
CA GLU A 147 35.44 11.29 -2.62
C GLU A 147 35.66 11.13 -1.10
N MET A 148 36.91 10.88 -0.68
CA MET A 148 37.29 10.68 0.72
C MET A 148 36.90 11.84 1.66
N ALA A 149 36.86 13.08 1.16
CA ALA A 149 36.41 14.24 1.92
C ALA A 149 34.93 14.16 2.33
N TRP A 150 34.08 13.47 1.56
CA TRP A 150 32.67 13.28 1.91
C TRP A 150 32.48 12.28 3.06
N PHE A 151 33.31 11.25 3.11
CA PHE A 151 33.29 10.25 4.19
C PHE A 151 33.68 10.83 5.55
N ASP A 152 34.55 11.84 5.57
CA ASP A 152 35.00 12.47 6.82
C ASP A 152 33.93 13.41 7.43
N THR A 153 33.04 13.95 6.58
CA THR A 153 31.93 14.82 7.01
C THR A 153 30.65 14.08 7.39
N THR A 154 30.51 12.81 7.00
CA THR A 154 29.29 12.02 7.18
C THR A 154 29.47 10.96 8.25
N GLN A 155 28.68 11.04 9.33
CA GLN A 155 28.80 10.07 10.43
C GLN A 155 28.36 8.67 9.98
N ILE A 156 29.28 7.70 9.99
CA ILE A 156 29.11 6.32 9.46
C ILE A 156 27.88 5.60 10.06
N GLY A 157 27.53 5.91 11.31
CA GLY A 157 26.33 5.37 11.98
C GLY A 157 25.01 5.79 11.31
N THR A 158 24.98 6.94 10.63
CA THR A 158 23.81 7.38 9.86
C THR A 158 23.73 6.72 8.48
N LEU A 159 24.82 6.17 7.95
CA LEU A 159 24.84 5.48 6.66
C LEU A 159 24.33 4.04 6.80
N ASN A 160 24.76 3.34 7.86
CA ASN A 160 24.29 1.98 8.15
C ASN A 160 22.79 1.92 8.40
N THR A 161 22.22 2.90 9.11
CA THR A 161 20.77 2.97 9.35
C THR A 161 19.98 3.19 8.06
N ARG A 162 20.48 4.04 7.15
CA ARG A 162 19.84 4.28 5.83
C ARG A 162 19.85 3.06 4.92
N LEU A 163 20.85 2.19 5.06
CA LEU A 163 20.95 0.94 4.31
C LEU A 163 19.96 -0.10 4.84
N THR A 164 19.84 -0.26 6.17
CA THR A 164 18.88 -1.20 6.77
C THR A 164 17.43 -0.73 6.68
N ASP A 165 17.17 0.58 6.64
CA ASP A 165 15.82 1.15 6.44
C ASP A 165 15.17 0.69 5.12
N CYS A 166 15.98 0.32 4.10
CA CYS A 166 15.49 -0.18 2.82
C CYS A 166 15.14 -1.68 2.82
N ASP A 167 15.57 -2.45 3.83
CA ASP A 167 15.41 -3.91 3.89
C ASP A 167 14.19 -4.38 4.71
N PHE A 168 13.50 -3.49 5.46
CA PHE A 168 12.42 -3.88 6.38
C PHE A 168 10.98 -3.73 5.84
N PHE A 169 10.75 -3.99 4.55
CA PHE A 169 9.38 -4.12 4.01
C PHE A 169 9.19 -5.44 3.27
#